data_AF-X0VX15-F1
#
_entry.id   AF-X0VX15-F1
#
_cell.length_a   1.000
_cell.length_b   1.000
_cell.length_c   1.000
_cell.angle_alpha   90.00
_cell.angle_beta   90.00
_cell.angle_gamma   90.00
#
_symmetry.space_group_name_H-M   'P 1'
#
loop_
_entity.id
_entity.type
_entity.pdbx_description
1 polymer ?
#
loop_
_entity_poly.entity_id
_entity_poly.type
_entity_poly.pdbx_seq_one_letter_code
_entity_poly.pdbx_strand_id
1 'polypeptide(L)' 'MNNEWNDPKTAPKDKPVILNVGLPWSVVGVWNEPIGQWTYSSYQIGMLNGEFNDTYFENEYSSTILGWQDMPELS' A
#
# COMPACT_ATOMS: atom_id res chain seq x y z
N MET A 1 0.36 -11.77 17.47
CA MET A 1 0.28 -12.54 16.21
C MET A 1 1.46 -12.10 15.38
N ASN A 2 2.39 -13.00 15.05
CA ASN A 2 3.38 -12.72 14.01
C ASN A 2 2.61 -12.82 12.70
N ASN A 3 2.12 -11.69 12.19
CA ASN A 3 1.51 -11.66 10.86
C ASN A 3 2.65 -11.79 9.86
N GLU A 4 3.02 -13.02 9.55
CA GLU A 4 3.99 -13.31 8.50
C GLU A 4 3.41 -12.81 7.17
N TRP A 5 4.15 -11.93 6.53
CA TRP A 5 3.82 -11.44 5.20
C TRP A 5 4.14 -12.52 4.17
N ASN A 6 3.32 -12.65 3.13
CA ASN A 6 3.63 -13.53 2.02
C ASN A 6 4.82 -12.99 1.21
N ASP A 7 5.58 -13.87 0.56
CA ASP A 7 6.74 -13.50 -0.28
C ASP A 7 6.32 -12.50 -1.38
N PRO A 8 6.97 -11.32 -1.48
CA PRO A 8 6.77 -10.34 -2.56
C PRO A 8 6.66 -10.91 -3.97
N LYS A 9 7.42 -11.95 -4.28
CA LYS A 9 7.47 -12.56 -5.62
C LYS A 9 6.20 -13.30 -5.99
N THR A 10 5.35 -13.61 -5.01
CA THR A 10 4.10 -14.36 -5.17
C THR A 10 2.86 -13.47 -5.18
N ALA A 11 3.04 -12.15 -5.05
CA ALA A 11 1.93 -11.21 -4.96
C ALA A 11 1.07 -11.23 -6.23
N PRO A 12 -0.26 -11.38 -6.11
CA PRO A 12 -1.17 -11.44 -7.24
C PRO A 12 -1.27 -10.06 -7.91
N LYS A 13 -1.18 -10.03 -9.24
CA LYS A 13 -1.15 -8.80 -10.04
C LYS A 13 -2.48 -8.44 -10.68
N ASP A 14 -3.50 -9.24 -10.46
CA ASP A 14 -4.83 -9.17 -11.06
C ASP A 14 -5.92 -8.68 -10.09
N LYS A 15 -5.57 -8.39 -8.83
CA LYS A 15 -6.48 -7.91 -7.80
C LYS A 15 -5.80 -6.97 -6.79
N PRO A 16 -6.58 -6.17 -6.04
CA PRO A 16 -6.06 -5.43 -4.91
C PRO A 16 -5.58 -6.36 -3.79
N VAL A 17 -4.53 -5.95 -3.09
CA VAL A 17 -3.94 -6.65 -1.94
C VAL A 17 -3.53 -5.65 -0.86
N ILE A 18 -3.32 -6.17 0.35
CA ILE A 18 -2.64 -5.45 1.41
C ILE A 18 -1.13 -5.59 1.19
N LEU A 19 -0.41 -4.48 1.10
CA LEU A 19 1.02 -4.43 0.87
C LEU A 19 1.78 -3.94 2.11
N ASN A 20 2.95 -4.53 2.31
CA ASN A 20 4.02 -3.96 3.10
C ASN A 20 5.02 -3.28 2.16
N VAL A 21 5.04 -1.95 2.17
CA VAL A 21 5.94 -1.12 1.36
C VAL A 21 7.08 -0.50 2.18
N GLY A 22 7.27 -0.95 3.43
CA GLY A 22 8.26 -0.40 4.36
C GLY A 22 7.78 0.79 5.21
N LEU A 23 6.51 1.19 5.05
CA LEU A 23 5.87 2.16 5.93
C LEU A 23 5.53 1.53 7.29
N PRO A 24 5.32 2.35 8.36
CA PRO A 24 4.90 1.85 9.67
C PRO A 24 3.51 1.20 9.70
N TRP A 25 2.75 1.29 8.60
CA TRP A 25 1.43 0.68 8.42
C TRP A 25 1.33 0.01 7.06
N SER A 26 0.36 -0.89 6.92
CA SER A 26 0.03 -1.54 5.66
C SER A 26 -0.80 -0.63 4.76
N VAL A 27 -0.69 -0.80 3.45
CA VAL A 27 -1.43 -0.03 2.45
C VAL A 27 -2.18 -0.95 1.50
N VAL A 28 -3.31 -0.50 0.97
CA VAL A 28 -3.96 -1.18 -0.16
C VAL A 28 -3.20 -0.82 -1.43
N GLY A 29 -2.87 -1.82 -2.24
CA GLY A 29 -2.25 -1.59 -3.54
C GLY A 29 -2.67 -2.58 -4.61
N VAL A 30 -2.36 -2.23 -5.85
CA VAL A 30 -2.63 -3.02 -7.05
C VAL A 30 -1.43 -2.90 -7.99
N TRP A 31 -1.14 -3.97 -8.72
CA TRP A 31 -0.10 -3.93 -9.74
C TRP A 31 -0.58 -3.15 -10.97
N ASN A 32 0.20 -2.17 -11.39
CA ASN A 32 -0.06 -1.37 -12.59
C ASN A 32 0.81 -1.89 -13.74
N GLU A 33 0.23 -2.75 -14.58
CA GLU A 33 0.96 -3.45 -15.65
C GLU A 33 1.63 -2.50 -16.67
N PRO A 34 0.97 -1.45 -17.19
CA PRO A 34 1.64 -0.50 -18.10
C PRO A 34 2.87 0.21 -17.51
N ILE A 35 2.85 0.49 -16.20
CA ILE A 35 3.95 1.17 -15.50
C ILE A 35 4.99 0.17 -14.99
N GLY A 36 4.60 -1.09 -14.77
CA GLY A 36 5.46 -2.12 -14.19
C GLY A 36 5.78 -1.89 -12.72
N GLN A 37 4.83 -1.31 -11.96
CA GLN A 37 5.00 -0.98 -10.55
C GLN A 37 3.74 -1.27 -9.74
N TRP A 38 3.89 -1.45 -8.43
CA TRP A 38 2.78 -1.41 -7.49
C TRP A 38 2.34 0.03 -7.28
N THR A 39 1.05 0.29 -7.45
CA THR A 39 0.42 1.56 -7.06
C THR A 39 -0.33 1.34 -5.76
N TYR A 40 -0.14 2.21 -4.78
CA TYR A 40 -0.81 2.14 -3.47
C TYR A 40 -1.24 3.51 -2.99
N SER A 41 -2.28 3.57 -2.16
CA SER A 41 -2.72 4.82 -1.55
C SER A 41 -1.95 5.07 -0.25
N SER A 42 -1.23 6.19 -0.19
CA SER A 42 -0.55 6.69 1.01
C SER A 42 -1.40 7.77 1.68
N TYR A 43 -1.55 7.69 2.99
CA TYR A 43 -2.16 8.76 3.78
C TYR A 43 -1.15 9.87 4.01
N GLN A 44 -1.53 11.09 3.68
CA GLN A 44 -0.72 12.29 3.83
C GLN A 44 -1.37 13.26 4.81
N ILE A 45 -0.53 14.00 5.53
CA ILE A 45 -0.94 15.09 6.41
C ILE A 45 0.04 16.26 6.28
N GLY A 46 -0.45 17.35 5.70
CA GLY A 46 0.26 18.61 5.58
C GLY A 46 0.01 19.53 6.79
N MET A 47 0.91 20.49 6.98
CA MET A 47 0.71 21.58 7.94
C MET A 47 0.21 22.81 7.19
N LEU A 48 -0.96 23.31 7.57
CA LEU A 48 -1.56 24.54 7.04
C LEU A 48 -1.79 25.50 8.21
N ASN A 49 -1.25 26.71 8.09
CA ASN A 49 -1.32 27.75 9.15
C ASN A 49 -0.81 27.30 10.53
N GLY A 50 0.17 26.39 10.57
CA GLY A 50 0.73 25.89 11.83
C GLY A 50 -0.03 24.72 12.46
N GLU A 51 -1.09 24.25 11.81
CA GLU A 51 -1.87 23.08 12.24
C GLU A 51 -1.79 21.95 11.22
N PHE A 52 -1.69 20.71 11.69
CA PHE A 52 -1.78 19.53 10.83
C PHE A 52 -3.25 19.21 10.53
N ASN A 53 -3.80 19.89 9.53
CA ASN A 53 -5.22 19.75 9.16
C ASN A 53 -5.46 19.52 7.66
N ASP A 54 -4.40 19.48 6.85
CA ASP A 54 -4.51 19.20 5.41
C ASP A 54 -4.28 17.71 5.14
N THR A 55 -5.33 16.91 5.35
CA THR A 55 -5.27 15.45 5.22
C THR A 55 -5.82 14.97 3.88
N TYR A 56 -5.08 14.12 3.19
CA TYR A 56 -5.52 13.53 1.92
C TYR A 56 -4.88 12.15 1.70
N PHE A 57 -5.35 11.44 0.68
CA PHE A 57 -4.69 10.25 0.17
C PHE A 57 -4.09 10.56 -1.19
N GLU A 58 -2.88 10.05 -1.44
CA GLU A 58 -2.24 10.13 -2.75
C GLU A 58 -1.78 8.76 -3.22
N ASN A 59 -1.65 8.62 -4.54
CA ASN A 59 -1.13 7.39 -5.12
C ASN A 59 0.39 7.48 -5.21
N GLU A 60 1.02 6.50 -4.59
CA GLU A 60 2.46 6.27 -4.63
C GLU A 60 2.77 5.05 -5.48
N TYR A 61 4.01 4.99 -5.99
CA TYR A 61 4.46 3.92 -6.88
C TYR A 61 5.71 3.27 -6.32
N SER A 62 5.76 1.93 -6.33
CA SER A 62 6.95 1.20 -5.94
C SER A 62 7.22 0.02 -6.87
N SER A 63 8.48 -0.13 -7.26
CA SER A 63 8.97 -1.34 -7.94
C SER A 63 9.22 -2.50 -6.97
N THR A 64 9.24 -2.24 -5.65
CA THR A 64 9.57 -3.24 -4.62
C THR A 64 8.57 -3.21 -3.47
N ILE A 65 8.20 -4.38 -2.97
CA ILE A 65 7.39 -4.55 -1.76
C ILE A 65 8.13 -5.53 -0.84
N LEU A 66 7.89 -5.42 0.47
CA LEU A 66 8.48 -6.29 1.49
C LEU A 66 7.58 -7.51 1.79
N GLY A 67 6.32 -7.45 1.39
CA GLY A 67 5.42 -8.59 1.39
C GLY A 67 3.98 -8.19 1.12
N TRP A 68 3.08 -9.17 1.07
CA TRP A 68 1.67 -8.95 0.78
C TRP A 68 0.74 -9.85 1.62
N GLN A 69 -0.54 -9.48 1.68
CA GLN A 69 -1.63 -10.29 2.22
C GLN A 69 -2.88 -10.10 1.36
N ASP A 70 -3.75 -11.11 1.34
CA ASP A 70 -5.06 -10.97 0.69
C ASP A 70 -5.90 -9.88 1.38
N MET A 71 -6.78 -9.25 0.59
CA MET A 71 -7.80 -8.38 1.16
C MET A 71 -8.70 -9.20 2.11
N PRO A 72 -9.05 -8.66 3.29
CA PRO A 72 -9.95 -9.35 4.20
C PRO A 72 -11.34 -9.48 3.57
N GLU A 73 -11.98 -10.64 3.78
CA GLU A 73 -13.38 -10.83 3.39
C GLU A 73 -14.29 -9.97 4.28
N LEU A 74 -15.27 -9.31 3.64
CA LEU A 74 -16.34 -8.64 4.38
C LEU A 74 -17.39 -9.69 4.76
N SER A 75 -17.56 -9.92 6.06
CA SER A 75 -18.58 -10.82 6.63
C SER A 75 -19.97 -10.21 6.63
#